data_AF-A0A7Y0X4J4-F1
#
_entry.id   AF-A0A7Y0X4J4-F1
#
_cell.length_a   1.000
_cell.length_b   1.000
_cell.length_c   1.000
_cell.angle_alpha   90.00
_cell.angle_beta   90.00
_cell.angle_gamma   90.00
#
_symmetry.space_group_name_H-M   'P 1'
#
loop_
_entity.id
_entity.type
_entity.pdbx_description
1 polymer ?
#
loop_
_entity_poly.entity_id
_entity_poly.type
_entity_poly.pdbx_seq_one_letter_code
_entity_poly.pdbx_strand_id
1 'polypeptide(L)'
;SGNQAPMLYALSILVVFLVLAALYESWSVPFAVVLVVPLGVLGAVLAVMTRSMDNDVFFQVSLLTTVGLATKNAILIVEFAKDYYE
;
A
#
# COMPACT_ATOMS: atom_id res chain seq x y z
N SER A 1 5.47 -25.61 -13.45
CA SER A 1 5.33 -25.32 -12.01
C SER A 1 5.16 -23.84 -11.67
N GLY A 2 4.68 -22.98 -12.59
CA GLY A 2 4.47 -21.53 -12.33
C GLY A 2 3.01 -21.11 -12.08
N ASN A 3 2.05 -22.03 -12.16
CA ASN A 3 0.61 -21.69 -12.12
C ASN A 3 0.04 -21.48 -10.70
N GLN A 4 0.81 -21.82 -9.65
CA GLN A 4 0.40 -21.61 -8.26
C GLN A 4 0.92 -20.30 -7.68
N ALA A 5 1.92 -19.67 -8.30
CA ALA A 5 2.48 -18.41 -7.82
C ALA A 5 1.44 -17.28 -7.75
N PRO A 6 0.58 -17.05 -8.78
CA PRO A 6 -0.46 -16.02 -8.70
C PRO A 6 -1.48 -16.30 -7.58
N MET A 7 -1.81 -17.58 -7.39
CA MET A 7 -2.76 -18.02 -6.36
C MET A 7 -2.18 -17.84 -4.94
N LEU A 8 -0.90 -18.12 -4.76
CA LEU A 8 -0.18 -17.86 -3.51
C LEU A 8 -0.13 -16.36 -3.20
N TYR A 9 0.19 -15.50 -4.18
CA TYR A 9 0.19 -14.06 -3.98
C TYR A 9 -1.20 -13.52 -3.63
N ALA A 10 -2.25 -13.98 -4.32
CA ALA A 10 -3.61 -13.60 -4.01
C ALA A 10 -4.01 -14.01 -2.58
N LEU A 11 -3.66 -15.23 -2.17
CA LEU A 11 -3.94 -15.72 -0.83
C LEU A 11 -3.14 -14.94 0.23
N SER A 12 -1.87 -14.62 -0.03
CA SER A 12 -1.04 -13.81 0.87
C SER A 12 -1.60 -12.40 1.06
N ILE A 13 -2.02 -11.73 -0.02
CA ILE A 13 -2.65 -10.40 0.06
C ILE A 13 -3.95 -10.48 0.87
N LEU A 14 -4.75 -11.52 0.65
CA LEU A 14 -6.00 -11.73 1.39
C LEU A 14 -5.76 -11.98 2.88
N VAL A 15 -4.75 -12.77 3.25
CA VAL A 15 -4.38 -13.00 4.65
C VAL A 15 -3.87 -11.72 5.30
N VAL A 16 -3.01 -10.96 4.62
CA VAL A 16 -2.54 -9.64 5.11
C VAL A 16 -3.71 -8.69 5.31
N PHE A 17 -4.65 -8.64 4.37
CA PHE A 17 -5.86 -7.84 4.49
C PHE A 17 -6.71 -8.23 5.72
N LEU A 18 -6.95 -9.52 5.93
CA LEU A 18 -7.72 -10.02 7.07
C LEU A 18 -7.04 -9.74 8.42
N VAL A 19 -5.71 -9.88 8.49
CA VAL A 19 -4.93 -9.56 9.70
C VAL A 19 -5.01 -8.06 10.02
N LEU A 20 -4.89 -7.20 9.01
CA LEU A 20 -5.05 -5.75 9.20
C LEU A 20 -6.50 -5.40 9.59
N ALA A 21 -7.50 -6.03 8.98
CA ALA A 21 -8.91 -5.79 9.31
C ALA A 21 -9.22 -6.16 10.78
N ALA A 22 -8.66 -7.27 11.26
CA ALA A 22 -8.78 -7.67 12.65
C ALA A 22 -7.98 -6.76 13.59
N LEU A 23 -6.78 -6.32 13.20
CA LEU A 23 -5.91 -5.46 14.02
C LEU A 23 -6.48 -4.04 14.20
N TYR A 24 -7.10 -3.48 13.15
CA TYR A 24 -7.69 -2.14 13.17
C TYR A 24 -9.19 -2.14 13.51
N GLU A 25 -9.75 -3.31 13.87
CA GLU A 25 -11.19 -3.52 14.14
C GLU A 25 -12.12 -2.93 13.06
N SER A 26 -11.63 -2.79 11.83
CA SER A 26 -12.26 -2.00 10.78
C SER A 26 -11.87 -2.52 9.41
N TRP A 27 -12.87 -2.76 8.56
CA TRP A 27 -12.69 -3.15 7.16
C TRP A 27 -12.27 -1.97 6.27
N SER A 28 -12.52 -0.74 6.72
CA SER A 28 -12.25 0.49 5.96
C SER A 28 -10.76 0.84 5.93
N VAL A 29 -10.05 0.61 7.03
CA VAL A 29 -8.62 0.95 7.16
C VAL A 29 -7.75 0.13 6.19
N PRO A 30 -7.83 -1.22 6.15
CA PRO A 30 -7.04 -2.02 5.22
C PRO A 30 -7.36 -1.72 3.75
N PHE A 31 -8.63 -1.43 3.44
CA PHE A 31 -9.05 -1.10 2.08
C PHE A 31 -8.42 0.19 1.57
N ALA A 32 -8.38 1.24 2.42
CA ALA A 32 -7.72 2.49 2.10
C ALA A 32 -6.20 2.34 1.89
N VAL A 33 -5.55 1.50 2.71
CA VAL A 33 -4.12 1.20 2.57
C VAL A 33 -3.81 0.51 1.24
N VAL A 34 -4.57 -0.53 0.90
CA VAL A 34 -4.36 -1.30 -0.34
C VAL A 34 -4.57 -0.44 -1.59
N LEU A 35 -5.50 0.52 -1.55
CA LEU A 35 -5.76 1.44 -2.66
C LEU A 35 -4.68 2.53 -2.84
N VAL A 36 -4.04 2.97 -1.75
CA VAL A 36 -3.03 4.03 -1.79
C VAL A 36 -1.66 3.53 -2.24
N VAL A 37 -1.32 2.28 -1.95
CA VAL A 37 -0.02 1.69 -2.32
C VAL A 37 0.25 1.78 -3.84
N PRO A 38 -0.66 1.36 -4.74
CA PRO A 38 -0.44 1.49 -6.19
C PRO A 38 -0.24 2.93 -6.65
N LEU A 39 -0.94 3.89 -6.04
CA LEU A 39 -0.81 5.31 -6.36
C LEU A 39 0.59 5.85 -6.01
N GLY A 40 1.12 5.47 -4.84
CA GLY A 40 2.48 5.85 -4.42
C GLY A 40 3.56 5.26 -5.34
N VAL A 41 3.40 3.99 -5.73
CA VAL A 41 4.32 3.32 -6.66
C VAL A 41 4.28 3.96 -8.04
N LEU A 42 3.08 4.22 -8.58
CA LEU A 42 2.92 4.88 -9.88
C LEU A 42 3.57 6.25 -9.91
N GLY A 43 3.37 7.08 -8.89
CA GLY A 43 3.98 8.41 -8.81
C GLY A 43 5.51 8.35 -8.79
N ALA A 44 6.08 7.43 -8.01
CA ALA A 44 7.52 7.24 -7.92
C ALA A 44 8.12 6.73 -9.25
N VAL A 45 7.46 5.77 -9.89
CA VAL A 45 7.90 5.22 -11.19
C VAL A 45 7.81 6.28 -12.29
N LEU A 46 6.72 7.05 -12.36
CA LEU A 46 6.59 8.14 -13.35
C LEU A 46 7.67 9.22 -13.16
N ALA A 47 7.99 9.58 -11.91
CA ALA A 47 9.07 10.53 -11.62
C ALA A 47 10.44 10.01 -12.07
N VAL A 48 10.74 8.74 -11.84
CA VAL A 48 12.01 8.13 -12.29
C VAL A 48 12.08 7.98 -13.80
N MET A 49 10.97 7.59 -14.44
CA MET A 49 10.89 7.49 -15.90
C MET A 49 11.11 8.83 -16.58
N THR A 50 10.53 9.92 -16.05
CA THR A 50 10.73 11.28 -16.59
C THR A 50 12.12 11.84 -16.32
N ARG A 51 12.79 11.37 -15.25
CA ARG A 51 14.15 11.79 -14.88
C ARG A 51 15.24 10.89 -15.47
N SER A 52 14.88 9.83 -16.21
CA SER A 52 15.78 8.80 -16.75
C SER A 52 16.78 8.28 -15.72
N MET A 53 16.31 8.03 -14.49
CA MET A 53 17.12 7.51 -13.40
C MET A 53 17.06 5.98 -13.35
N ASP A 54 18.13 5.35 -12.85
CA ASP A 54 18.16 3.90 -12.68
C ASP A 54 17.31 3.46 -11.49
N ASN A 55 16.72 2.27 -11.60
CA ASN A 55 16.03 1.60 -10.49
C ASN A 55 17.06 0.88 -9.62
N ASP A 56 17.73 1.66 -8.76
CA ASP A 56 18.72 1.17 -7.81
C ASP A 56 18.12 0.90 -6.42
N VAL A 57 18.96 0.44 -5.49
CA VAL A 57 18.55 0.14 -4.11
C VAL A 57 18.06 1.42 -3.39
N PHE A 58 18.60 2.59 -3.73
CA PHE A 58 18.14 3.87 -3.17
C PHE A 58 16.72 4.19 -3.60
N PHE A 59 16.38 3.95 -4.87
CA PHE A 59 15.01 4.08 -5.36
C PHE A 59 14.05 3.11 -4.64
N GLN A 60 14.45 1.85 -4.43
CA GLN A 60 13.60 0.88 -3.74
C GLN A 60 13.34 1.25 -2.26
N VAL A 61 14.37 1.71 -1.54
CA VAL A 61 14.22 2.14 -0.13
C VAL A 61 13.40 3.42 -0.02
N SER A 62 13.62 4.38 -0.92
CA SER A 62 12.83 5.63 -0.95
C SER A 62 11.37 5.38 -1.35
N LEU A 63 11.12 4.45 -2.27
CA LEU A 63 9.79 4.00 -2.66
C LEU A 63 9.07 3.32 -1.49
N LEU A 64 9.74 2.42 -0.77
CA LEU A 64 9.19 1.79 0.44
C LEU A 64 8.81 2.85 1.50
N THR A 65 9.70 3.82 1.71
CA THR A 65 9.47 4.90 2.68
C THR A 65 8.28 5.79 2.28
N THR A 66 8.18 6.13 0.99
CA THR A 66 7.08 6.94 0.44
C THR A 66 5.74 6.23 0.57
N VAL A 67 5.71 4.93 0.24
CA VAL A 67 4.52 4.09 0.41
C VAL A 67 4.12 4.00 1.88
N GLY A 68 5.07 3.87 2.81
CA GLY A 68 4.80 3.85 4.25
C GLY A 68 4.21 5.15 4.79
N LEU A 69 4.73 6.31 4.35
CA LEU A 69 4.18 7.62 4.71
C LEU A 69 2.78 7.84 4.12
N ALA A 70 2.58 7.49 2.85
CA ALA A 70 1.27 7.58 2.20
C ALA A 70 0.24 6.69 2.90
N THR A 71 0.65 5.48 3.29
CA THR A 71 -0.16 4.54 4.09
C THR A 71 -0.58 5.16 5.41
N LYS A 72 0.34 5.76 6.19
CA LYS A 72 -0.01 6.42 7.44
C LYS A 72 -0.98 7.59 7.24
N ASN A 73 -0.78 8.39 6.21
CA ASN A 73 -1.69 9.51 5.89
C ASN A 73 -3.09 9.00 5.52
N ALA A 74 -3.17 7.91 4.75
CA ALA A 74 -4.44 7.29 4.39
C ALA A 74 -5.19 6.75 5.62
N ILE A 75 -4.48 6.10 6.54
CA ILE A 75 -5.04 5.61 7.80
C ILE A 75 -5.61 6.78 8.62
N LEU A 76 -4.83 7.86 8.80
CA LEU A 76 -5.25 9.03 9.56
C LEU A 76 -6.51 9.70 8.97
N ILE A 77 -6.60 9.82 7.65
CA ILE A 77 -7.79 10.40 6.99
C ILE A 77 -9.03 9.55 7.28
N VAL A 78 -8.90 8.22 7.18
CA VAL A 78 -10.02 7.30 7.43
C VAL A 78 -10.42 7.30 8.90
N GLU A 79 -9.44 7.31 9.79
CA GLU A 79 -9.65 7.34 11.23
C GLU A 79 -10.36 8.64 11.65
N PHE A 80 -9.87 9.79 11.17
CA PHE A 80 -10.49 11.09 11.44
C PHE A 80 -11.90 11.21 10.86
N ALA A 81 -12.13 10.65 9.67
CA ALA A 81 -13.47 10.62 9.09
C ALA A 81 -14.42 9.75 9.92
N LYS A 82 -13.97 8.58 10.39
CA LYS A 82 -14.78 7.70 11.22
C LYS A 82 -15.15 8.37 12.55
N ASP A 83 -14.20 9.02 13.20
CA ASP A 83 -14.38 9.75 14.46
C ASP A 83 -15.34 10.95 14.35
N TYR A 84 -15.55 11.50 13.14
CA TYR A 84 -16.47 12.62 12.88
C TYR A 84 -17.90 12.18 12.50
N TYR A 85 -18.07 10.94 12.03
CA TYR A 85 -19.36 10.38 11.59
C TYR A 85 -20.01 9.42 12.59
N GLU A 86 -19.25 8.94 13.58
CA GLU A 86 -19.76 8.29 14.82
C GLU A 86 -19.96 9.33 15.94
#